data_AF-C8PQU3-F1
#
_entry.id   AF-C8PQU3-F1
#
_cell.length_a   1.000
_cell.length_b   1.000
_cell.length_c   1.000
_cell.angle_alpha   90.00
_cell.angle_beta   90.00
_cell.angle_gamma   90.00
#
_symmetry.space_group_name_H-M   'P 1'
#
loop_
_entity.id
_entity.type
_entity.pdbx_description
1 polymer ?
#
loop_
_entity_poly.entity_id
_entity_poly.type
_entity_poly.pdbx_seq_one_letter_code
_entity_poly.pdbx_strand_id
1 'polypeptide(L)'
;MKRFFFFALALAVCTGLYALDWPTDTQNFLRLFGQCIGEKTFEQGLTFENTSTVRAADDGILLIALDRRYGTGAFPSTLGNALIFLHDDGLQTVYGNLDANAVFLSRVTTESNAVIGRTGNSGWGKPNDLIFQVSDSQKKVYINPLLLLPSVNDKIAPQIQNVVLINEQNTAFQMNGQKTVRQGSYELYADISDTASQGGLSFSPFRITIFVNGTNIRTIPFETIAEKDGDSYLGNTAFTDTLLYRRKDELYLGKIILNRGKSDILITARDITGNEKSERFTIQVD
;
A
#
# COMPACT_ATOMS: atom_id res chain seq x y z
N MET A 1 -42.22 40.99 -29.53
CA MET A 1 -42.15 40.60 -28.10
C MET A 1 -41.23 39.40 -27.99
N LYS A 2 -40.08 39.56 -27.33
CA LYS A 2 -39.00 38.57 -27.25
C LYS A 2 -39.39 37.47 -26.26
N ARG A 3 -39.53 36.23 -26.73
CA ARG A 3 -39.67 35.04 -25.86
C ARG A 3 -38.26 34.56 -25.51
N PHE A 4 -37.83 34.85 -24.29
CA PHE A 4 -36.65 34.22 -23.69
C PHE A 4 -37.03 32.79 -23.31
N PHE A 5 -36.48 31.80 -24.01
CA PHE A 5 -36.46 30.43 -23.53
C PHE A 5 -35.26 30.28 -22.58
N PHE A 6 -35.56 30.02 -21.31
CA PHE A 6 -34.58 29.66 -20.29
C PHE A 6 -33.97 28.29 -20.63
N PHE A 7 -32.67 28.26 -20.89
CA PHE A 7 -31.87 27.04 -20.83
C PHE A 7 -31.38 26.90 -19.39
N ALA A 8 -32.00 26.01 -18.61
CA ALA A 8 -31.45 25.59 -17.32
C ALA A 8 -30.36 24.55 -17.59
N LEU A 9 -29.10 25.00 -17.56
CA LEU A 9 -27.94 24.11 -17.60
C LEU A 9 -27.80 23.46 -16.23
N ALA A 10 -28.20 22.19 -16.11
CA ALA A 10 -27.89 21.38 -14.94
C ALA A 10 -26.37 21.15 -14.91
N LEU A 11 -25.67 21.93 -14.08
CA LEU A 11 -24.29 21.68 -13.72
C LEU A 11 -24.29 20.40 -12.86
N ALA A 12 -24.12 19.24 -13.49
CA ALA A 12 -23.81 18.03 -12.76
C ALA A 12 -22.43 18.25 -12.11
N VAL A 13 -22.44 18.54 -10.81
CA VAL A 13 -21.22 18.46 -10.00
C VAL A 13 -20.85 16.99 -10.00
N CYS A 14 -19.87 16.60 -10.83
CA CYS A 14 -19.16 15.34 -10.68
C CYS A 14 -18.39 15.39 -9.36
N THR A 15 -19.09 15.16 -8.25
CA THR A 15 -18.43 14.70 -7.04
C THR A 15 -17.81 13.35 -7.39
N GLY A 16 -16.49 13.22 -7.26
CA GLY A 16 -15.81 11.95 -7.49
C GLY A 16 -16.50 10.88 -6.66
N LEU A 17 -17.12 9.91 -7.34
CA LEU A 17 -17.70 8.75 -6.67
C LEU A 17 -16.53 7.84 -6.30
N TYR A 18 -16.08 7.97 -5.06
CA TYR A 18 -15.17 7.02 -4.44
C TYR A 18 -15.99 5.85 -3.91
N ALA A 19 -15.41 4.65 -3.89
CA ALA A 19 -16.10 3.46 -3.41
C ALA A 19 -16.18 3.44 -1.88
N LEU A 20 -15.24 4.10 -1.20
CA LEU A 20 -15.16 4.19 0.25
C LEU A 20 -14.88 5.63 0.66
N ASP A 21 -15.34 6.00 1.85
CA ASP A 21 -15.02 7.22 2.59
C ASP A 21 -13.87 7.00 3.59
N TRP A 22 -13.22 8.09 4.01
CA TRP A 22 -12.13 8.03 4.96
C TRP A 22 -12.59 7.48 6.33
N PRO A 23 -11.88 6.49 6.91
CA PRO A 23 -12.26 5.88 8.19
C PRO A 23 -11.89 6.75 9.41
N THR A 24 -11.30 7.92 9.18
CA THR A 24 -10.76 8.84 10.19
C THR A 24 -10.95 10.28 9.73
N ASP A 25 -11.02 11.22 10.68
CA ASP A 25 -11.13 12.65 10.41
C ASP A 25 -9.81 13.26 9.87
N THR A 26 -8.66 12.57 10.03
CA THR A 26 -7.34 13.05 9.57
C THR A 26 -6.53 11.97 8.84
N GLN A 27 -5.85 12.35 7.77
CA GLN A 27 -5.03 11.45 6.92
C GLN A 27 -3.57 11.38 7.40
N ASN A 28 -3.36 11.16 8.70
CA ASN A 28 -2.02 11.05 9.27
C ASN A 28 -1.50 9.63 9.11
N PHE A 29 -0.92 9.32 7.96
CA PHE A 29 -0.39 7.98 7.68
C PHE A 29 0.82 7.66 8.56
N LEU A 30 0.78 6.49 9.21
CA LEU A 30 1.92 5.88 9.89
C LEU A 30 2.56 4.79 9.03
N ARG A 31 1.75 4.01 8.30
CA ARG A 31 2.19 2.93 7.41
C ARG A 31 1.26 2.80 6.21
N LEU A 32 1.83 2.49 5.04
CA LEU A 32 1.08 2.26 3.81
C LEU A 32 1.10 0.79 3.40
N PHE A 33 0.15 0.45 2.53
CA PHE A 33 -0.05 -0.89 2.00
C PHE A 33 1.21 -1.46 1.35
N GLY A 34 1.50 -2.73 1.64
CA GLY A 34 2.65 -3.47 1.14
C GLY A 34 4.00 -3.03 1.71
N GLN A 35 4.04 -2.06 2.63
CA GLN A 35 5.26 -1.72 3.36
C GLN A 35 5.69 -2.85 4.30
N CYS A 36 6.99 -3.04 4.47
CA CYS A 36 7.51 -4.01 5.44
C CYS A 36 7.21 -3.56 6.87
N ILE A 37 6.58 -4.43 7.64
CA ILE A 37 6.36 -4.31 9.08
C ILE A 37 6.99 -5.49 9.82
N GLY A 38 7.47 -5.24 11.03
CA GLY A 38 8.18 -6.26 11.81
C GLY A 38 9.47 -6.68 11.11
N GLU A 39 9.70 -7.99 10.98
CA GLU A 39 10.87 -8.51 10.29
C GLU A 39 10.67 -8.59 8.78
N LYS A 40 9.60 -9.27 8.33
CA LYS A 40 9.30 -9.54 6.91
C LYS A 40 7.80 -9.82 6.75
N THR A 41 6.97 -8.80 6.95
CA THR A 41 5.53 -8.93 6.75
C THR A 41 5.02 -7.71 6.00
N PHE A 42 4.15 -7.90 5.01
CA PHE A 42 3.49 -6.77 4.36
C PHE A 42 2.41 -6.16 5.26
N GLU A 43 2.35 -4.83 5.32
CA GLU A 43 1.18 -4.11 5.80
C GLU A 43 0.00 -4.38 4.84
N GLN A 44 -1.07 -5.01 5.33
CA GLN A 44 -2.22 -5.45 4.52
C GLN A 44 -3.32 -4.37 4.38
N GLY A 45 -3.00 -3.13 4.76
CA GLY A 45 -3.95 -2.02 4.77
C GLY A 45 -3.24 -0.69 4.90
N LEU A 46 -3.84 0.22 5.67
CA LEU A 46 -3.29 1.50 6.09
C LEU A 46 -3.26 1.53 7.61
N THR A 47 -2.21 2.13 8.17
CA THR A 47 -2.23 2.52 9.58
C THR A 47 -2.20 4.04 9.67
N PHE A 48 -3.11 4.61 10.44
CA PHE A 48 -3.14 6.04 10.75
C PHE A 48 -2.67 6.26 12.19
N GLU A 49 -1.87 7.29 12.44
CA GLU A 49 -1.45 7.65 13.80
C GLU A 49 -2.36 8.75 14.39
N ASN A 50 -2.44 8.76 15.73
CA ASN A 50 -3.15 9.80 16.50
C ASN A 50 -4.60 10.05 16.05
N THR A 51 -5.25 8.99 15.55
CA THR A 51 -6.68 9.03 15.23
C THR A 51 -7.47 8.93 16.52
N SER A 52 -8.61 9.61 16.64
CA SER A 52 -9.45 9.53 17.85
C SER A 52 -10.82 8.93 17.55
N THR A 53 -11.53 9.47 16.57
CA THR A 53 -12.82 8.97 16.09
C THR A 53 -12.60 8.07 14.89
N VAL A 54 -13.30 6.93 14.87
CA VAL A 54 -13.31 5.99 13.75
C VAL A 54 -14.69 6.01 13.10
N ARG A 55 -14.73 6.06 11.77
CA ARG A 55 -15.95 6.12 10.97
C ARG A 55 -16.08 4.94 10.02
N ALA A 56 -17.31 4.52 9.76
CA ALA A 56 -17.60 3.58 8.69
C ALA A 56 -17.22 4.21 7.34
N ALA A 57 -16.53 3.44 6.52
CA ALA A 57 -16.08 3.86 5.21
C ALA A 57 -17.19 3.71 4.16
N ASP A 58 -18.22 2.92 4.43
CA ASP A 58 -19.38 2.78 3.57
C ASP A 58 -20.55 2.20 4.38
N ASP A 59 -21.74 2.20 3.77
CA ASP A 59 -22.90 1.44 4.24
C ASP A 59 -22.53 -0.05 4.32
N GLY A 60 -22.96 -0.76 5.37
CA GLY A 60 -22.60 -2.16 5.49
C GLY A 60 -23.21 -2.88 6.69
N ILE A 61 -22.99 -4.19 6.72
CA ILE A 61 -23.46 -5.09 7.78
C ILE A 61 -22.26 -5.51 8.63
N LEU A 62 -22.38 -5.38 9.96
CA LEU A 62 -21.36 -5.85 10.89
C LEU A 62 -21.30 -7.39 10.84
N LEU A 63 -20.19 -7.92 10.33
CA LEU A 63 -19.95 -9.35 10.20
C LEU A 63 -19.29 -9.92 11.46
N ILE A 64 -18.26 -9.24 11.97
CA ILE A 64 -17.46 -9.69 13.11
C ILE A 64 -17.16 -8.50 14.02
N ALA A 65 -17.34 -8.70 15.33
CA ALA A 65 -16.81 -7.82 16.36
C ALA A 65 -15.85 -8.62 17.25
N LEU A 66 -14.58 -8.23 17.25
CA LEU A 66 -13.54 -8.79 18.11
C LEU A 66 -13.41 -7.89 19.35
N ASP A 67 -13.61 -8.43 20.55
CA ASP A 67 -13.36 -7.72 21.81
C ASP A 67 -12.42 -8.56 22.69
N ARG A 68 -11.31 -7.93 23.09
CA ARG A 68 -10.24 -8.50 23.92
C ARG A 68 -10.76 -9.07 25.25
N ARG A 69 -11.92 -8.61 25.74
CA ARG A 69 -12.55 -9.09 26.97
C ARG A 69 -13.22 -10.47 26.84
N TYR A 70 -13.48 -10.95 25.62
CA TYR A 70 -14.17 -12.24 25.39
C TYR A 70 -13.25 -13.43 25.12
N GLY A 71 -11.97 -13.34 25.47
CA GLY A 71 -11.19 -14.55 25.73
C GLY A 71 -9.75 -14.48 25.25
N THR A 72 -8.86 -14.40 26.24
CA THR A 72 -7.52 -14.99 26.18
C THR A 72 -7.65 -16.50 25.87
N GLY A 73 -7.74 -16.87 24.58
CA GLY A 73 -7.69 -18.27 24.18
C GLY A 73 -8.33 -18.65 22.83
N ALA A 74 -9.29 -17.89 22.29
CA ALA A 74 -10.04 -18.35 21.12
C ALA A 74 -9.53 -17.81 19.77
N PHE A 75 -8.98 -16.59 19.73
CA PHE A 75 -8.44 -15.99 18.49
C PHE A 75 -7.44 -14.87 18.80
N PRO A 76 -6.13 -15.17 18.99
CA PRO A 76 -5.13 -14.13 19.10
C PRO A 76 -5.03 -13.38 17.77
N SER A 77 -5.41 -12.10 17.76
CA SER A 77 -5.35 -11.25 16.58
C SER A 77 -4.47 -10.03 16.84
N THR A 78 -3.62 -9.68 15.88
CA THR A 78 -2.85 -8.43 15.87
C THR A 78 -3.75 -7.21 15.74
N LEU A 79 -5.02 -7.38 15.34
CA LEU A 79 -6.01 -6.30 15.26
C LEU A 79 -6.50 -5.82 16.63
N GLY A 80 -6.38 -6.61 17.69
CA GLY A 80 -6.96 -6.27 19.00
C GLY A 80 -8.49 -6.20 18.96
N ASN A 81 -9.08 -5.17 19.57
CA ASN A 81 -10.50 -4.90 19.37
C ASN A 81 -10.71 -4.43 17.94
N ALA A 82 -11.63 -5.06 17.23
CA ALA A 82 -11.87 -4.76 15.83
C ALA A 82 -13.33 -4.94 15.43
N LEU A 83 -13.72 -4.22 14.38
CA LEU A 83 -14.98 -4.38 13.67
C LEU A 83 -14.70 -4.74 12.23
N ILE A 84 -15.47 -5.67 11.68
CA ILE A 84 -15.40 -6.09 10.28
C ILE A 84 -16.78 -5.92 9.67
N PHE A 85 -16.89 -5.09 8.64
CA PHE A 85 -18.13 -4.85 7.92
C PHE A 85 -18.08 -5.51 6.54
N LEU A 86 -19.22 -6.03 6.09
CA LEU A 86 -19.45 -6.51 4.74
C LEU A 86 -20.30 -5.49 3.98
N HIS A 87 -19.86 -5.13 2.78
CA HIS A 87 -20.52 -4.16 1.90
C HIS A 87 -21.26 -4.87 0.75
N ASP A 88 -22.16 -4.15 0.08
CA ASP A 88 -23.04 -4.69 -0.97
C ASP A 88 -22.28 -5.20 -2.20
N ASP A 89 -21.08 -4.68 -2.46
CA ASP A 89 -20.19 -5.13 -3.53
C ASP A 89 -19.37 -6.39 -3.18
N GLY A 90 -19.53 -6.90 -1.95
CA GLY A 90 -18.83 -8.08 -1.43
C GLY A 90 -17.46 -7.79 -0.81
N LEU A 91 -17.03 -6.53 -0.77
CA LEU A 91 -15.82 -6.13 -0.06
C LEU A 91 -16.04 -6.14 1.45
N GLN A 92 -14.95 -6.34 2.18
CA GLN A 92 -14.92 -6.24 3.63
C GLN A 92 -13.97 -5.13 4.07
N THR A 93 -14.42 -4.30 4.99
CA THR A 93 -13.56 -3.33 5.69
C THR A 93 -13.29 -3.80 7.10
N VAL A 94 -12.05 -3.66 7.54
CA VAL A 94 -11.58 -4.03 8.87
C VAL A 94 -11.08 -2.79 9.59
N TYR A 95 -11.55 -2.58 10.82
CA TYR A 95 -11.15 -1.49 11.69
C TYR A 95 -10.55 -2.07 12.96
N GLY A 96 -9.24 -1.98 13.14
CA GLY A 96 -8.51 -2.55 14.27
C GLY A 96 -7.96 -1.50 15.24
N ASN A 97 -7.41 -2.02 16.35
CA ASN A 97 -6.86 -1.28 17.48
C ASN A 97 -7.87 -0.32 18.13
N LEU A 98 -9.13 -0.73 18.19
CA LEU A 98 -10.20 0.06 18.80
C LEU A 98 -10.14 0.04 20.33
N ASP A 99 -10.75 1.03 20.97
CA ASP A 99 -11.05 0.97 22.41
C ASP A 99 -12.21 -0.02 22.69
N ALA A 100 -12.64 -0.15 23.94
CA ALA A 100 -13.72 -1.04 24.35
C ALA A 100 -15.02 -0.88 23.53
N ASN A 101 -15.46 -1.97 22.89
CA ASN A 101 -16.54 -2.04 21.88
C ASN A 101 -17.98 -1.91 22.39
N ALA A 102 -18.21 -1.41 23.61
CA ALA A 102 -19.52 -1.49 24.26
C ALA A 102 -20.64 -0.73 23.52
N VAL A 103 -20.31 0.14 22.57
CA VAL A 103 -21.26 0.99 21.85
C VAL A 103 -21.84 0.33 20.58
N PHE A 104 -21.25 -0.75 20.05
CA PHE A 104 -21.57 -1.24 18.69
C PHE A 104 -22.13 -2.66 18.60
N LEU A 105 -22.14 -3.44 19.69
CA LEU A 105 -22.72 -4.79 19.69
C LEU A 105 -24.25 -4.81 19.45
N SER A 106 -24.93 -3.67 19.51
CA SER A 106 -26.37 -3.55 19.28
C SER A 106 -26.74 -3.14 17.85
N ARG A 107 -25.77 -2.78 16.99
CA ARG A 107 -26.02 -2.33 15.61
C ARG A 107 -25.52 -3.38 14.62
N VAL A 108 -26.47 -3.92 13.85
CA VAL A 108 -26.18 -4.90 12.79
C VAL A 108 -25.78 -4.20 11.49
N THR A 109 -26.25 -2.97 11.28
CA THR A 109 -25.96 -2.16 10.08
C THR A 109 -25.28 -0.84 10.46
N THR A 110 -24.48 -0.33 9.53
CA THR A 110 -23.90 1.01 9.58
C THR A 110 -24.22 1.76 8.30
N GLU A 111 -24.28 3.08 8.43
CA GLU A 111 -24.30 4.01 7.30
C GLU A 111 -22.87 4.58 7.12
N SER A 112 -22.53 5.00 5.91
CA SER A 112 -21.26 5.65 5.61
C SER A 112 -21.06 6.89 6.50
N ASN A 113 -19.82 7.14 6.91
CA ASN A 113 -19.38 8.22 7.81
C ASN A 113 -19.97 8.15 9.24
N ALA A 114 -20.81 7.17 9.56
CA ALA A 114 -21.28 6.96 10.91
C ALA A 114 -20.10 6.68 11.84
N VAL A 115 -20.13 7.25 13.04
CA VAL A 115 -19.10 6.97 14.05
C VAL A 115 -19.27 5.53 14.53
N ILE A 116 -18.26 4.70 14.29
CA ILE A 116 -18.22 3.28 14.65
C ILE A 116 -17.27 2.96 15.80
N GLY A 117 -16.56 3.97 16.33
CA GLY A 117 -15.72 3.76 17.49
C GLY A 117 -14.70 4.85 17.73
N ARG A 118 -13.78 4.49 18.61
CA ARG A 118 -12.57 5.25 18.92
C ARG A 118 -11.39 4.30 18.88
N THR A 119 -10.24 4.80 18.48
CA THR A 119 -8.99 4.06 18.62
C THR A 119 -8.63 3.91 20.10
N GLY A 120 -7.85 2.87 20.40
CA GLY A 120 -7.40 2.54 21.75
C GLY A 120 -5.95 2.05 21.72
N ASN A 121 -5.69 0.97 22.46
CA ASN A 121 -4.38 0.32 22.52
C ASN A 121 -4.55 -1.19 22.73
N SER A 122 -5.50 -1.77 21.99
CA SER A 122 -5.92 -3.16 22.14
C SER A 122 -5.19 -4.09 21.17
N GLY A 123 -4.73 -3.57 20.03
CA GLY A 123 -4.05 -4.29 18.96
C GLY A 123 -2.55 -4.02 18.91
N TRP A 124 -1.93 -4.39 17.77
CA TRP A 124 -0.53 -4.13 17.48
C TRP A 124 -0.32 -2.69 17.00
N GLY A 125 0.63 -1.99 17.61
CA GLY A 125 0.93 -0.59 17.30
C GLY A 125 1.05 0.25 18.55
N LYS A 126 1.00 1.57 18.37
CA LYS A 126 0.97 2.54 19.46
C LYS A 126 -0.47 2.85 19.87
N PRO A 127 -0.68 3.42 21.07
CA PRO A 127 -1.97 3.97 21.43
C PRO A 127 -2.47 4.98 20.38
N ASN A 128 -3.75 4.91 20.05
CA ASN A 128 -4.44 5.76 19.08
C ASN A 128 -4.05 5.55 17.61
N ASP A 129 -3.32 4.47 17.29
CA ASP A 129 -3.18 4.02 15.90
C ASP A 129 -4.50 3.39 15.44
N LEU A 130 -4.95 3.68 14.22
CA LEU A 130 -6.05 2.98 13.55
C LEU A 130 -5.47 2.03 12.51
N ILE A 131 -5.80 0.75 12.61
CA ILE A 131 -5.54 -0.23 11.54
C ILE A 131 -6.78 -0.26 10.64
N PHE A 132 -6.61 0.01 9.35
CA PHE A 132 -7.69 -0.03 8.37
C PHE A 132 -7.31 -0.93 7.20
N GLN A 133 -8.09 -1.98 6.95
CA GLN A 133 -7.84 -2.90 5.83
C GLN A 133 -9.08 -3.03 4.96
N VAL A 134 -8.86 -3.32 3.69
CA VAL A 134 -9.92 -3.70 2.75
C VAL A 134 -9.56 -5.05 2.14
N SER A 135 -10.50 -5.98 2.12
CA SER A 135 -10.31 -7.30 1.54
C SER A 135 -11.48 -7.73 0.65
N ASP A 136 -11.17 -8.56 -0.34
CA ASP A 136 -12.13 -9.29 -1.15
C ASP A 136 -12.05 -10.76 -0.75
N SER A 137 -13.03 -11.20 0.04
CA SER A 137 -13.07 -12.57 0.57
C SER A 137 -13.29 -13.63 -0.50
N GLN A 138 -13.91 -13.27 -1.64
CA GLN A 138 -14.12 -14.19 -2.76
C GLN A 138 -12.81 -14.42 -3.52
N LYS A 139 -12.04 -13.34 -3.75
CA LYS A 139 -10.74 -13.41 -4.42
C LYS A 139 -9.58 -13.76 -3.50
N LYS A 140 -9.78 -13.76 -2.17
CA LYS A 140 -8.77 -13.99 -1.14
C LYS A 140 -7.58 -13.03 -1.26
N VAL A 141 -7.88 -11.75 -1.42
CA VAL A 141 -6.88 -10.69 -1.53
C VAL A 141 -7.20 -9.54 -0.59
N TYR A 142 -6.15 -8.91 -0.07
CA TYR A 142 -6.23 -7.55 0.44
C TYR A 142 -6.06 -6.56 -0.70
N ILE A 143 -6.78 -5.45 -0.63
CA ILE A 143 -6.76 -4.37 -1.61
C ILE A 143 -6.14 -3.15 -0.96
N ASN A 144 -5.23 -2.48 -1.66
CA ASN A 144 -4.69 -1.21 -1.20
C ASN A 144 -5.83 -0.21 -1.02
N PRO A 145 -6.16 0.22 0.22
CA PRO A 145 -7.35 1.03 0.44
C PRO A 145 -7.31 2.39 -0.27
N LEU A 146 -6.11 2.91 -0.59
CA LEU A 146 -5.98 4.17 -1.33
C LEU A 146 -6.46 4.09 -2.79
N LEU A 147 -6.74 2.89 -3.31
CA LEU A 147 -7.42 2.70 -4.60
C LEU A 147 -8.93 3.00 -4.54
N LEU A 148 -9.52 2.94 -3.34
CA LEU A 148 -10.96 3.00 -3.12
C LEU A 148 -11.38 4.27 -2.35
N LEU A 149 -10.45 4.82 -1.56
CA LEU A 149 -10.61 6.03 -0.77
C LEU A 149 -10.50 7.29 -1.64
N PRO A 150 -10.97 8.46 -1.14
CA PRO A 150 -10.75 9.73 -1.81
C PRO A 150 -9.27 10.02 -2.01
N SER A 151 -8.89 10.67 -3.12
CA SER A 151 -7.48 10.93 -3.40
C SER A 151 -6.84 11.83 -2.34
N VAL A 152 -5.62 11.48 -1.93
CA VAL A 152 -4.75 12.33 -1.09
C VAL A 152 -4.10 13.42 -1.95
N ASN A 153 -3.87 14.60 -1.38
CA ASN A 153 -3.17 15.67 -2.08
C ASN A 153 -1.66 15.53 -1.87
N ASP A 154 -1.02 14.75 -2.74
CA ASP A 154 0.43 14.58 -2.80
C ASP A 154 0.98 15.11 -4.13
N LYS A 155 2.14 15.76 -4.08
CA LYS A 155 2.85 16.33 -5.24
C LYS A 155 4.33 15.95 -5.25
N ILE A 156 4.78 15.15 -4.30
CA ILE A 156 6.18 14.75 -4.17
C ILE A 156 6.33 13.42 -4.91
N ALA A 157 7.25 13.37 -5.86
CA ALA A 157 7.57 12.12 -6.52
C ALA A 157 8.41 11.21 -5.61
N PRO A 158 8.29 9.88 -5.73
CA PRO A 158 9.15 8.93 -5.04
C PRO A 158 10.64 9.20 -5.28
N GLN A 159 11.49 8.67 -4.41
CA GLN A 159 12.93 8.72 -4.52
C GLN A 159 13.49 7.35 -4.91
N ILE A 160 14.54 7.35 -5.72
CA ILE A 160 15.29 6.15 -6.12
C ILE A 160 16.76 6.43 -5.83
N GLN A 161 17.35 5.65 -4.94
CA GLN A 161 18.72 5.81 -4.45
C GLN A 161 19.42 4.45 -4.35
N ASN A 162 20.73 4.46 -4.10
CA ASN A 162 21.53 3.27 -3.79
C ASN A 162 21.30 2.08 -4.73
N VAL A 163 21.24 2.35 -6.04
CA VAL A 163 21.00 1.30 -7.04
C VAL A 163 22.25 0.43 -7.15
N VAL A 164 22.08 -0.87 -6.90
CA VAL A 164 23.18 -1.84 -6.82
C VAL A 164 22.85 -3.10 -7.61
N LEU A 165 23.85 -3.59 -8.34
CA LEU A 165 23.84 -4.90 -8.98
C LEU A 165 24.66 -5.88 -8.13
N ILE A 166 24.15 -7.07 -7.88
CA ILE A 166 24.90 -8.15 -7.23
C ILE A 166 25.06 -9.31 -8.22
N ASN A 167 26.30 -9.74 -8.48
CA ASN A 167 26.57 -10.89 -9.34
C ASN A 167 26.39 -12.23 -8.60
N GLU A 168 26.55 -13.33 -9.33
CA GLU A 168 26.45 -14.69 -8.77
C GLU A 168 27.53 -15.02 -7.72
N GLN A 169 28.64 -14.26 -7.69
CA GLN A 169 29.69 -14.36 -6.67
C GLN A 169 29.44 -13.43 -5.47
N ASN A 170 28.23 -12.87 -5.35
CA ASN A 170 27.83 -11.95 -4.28
C ASN A 170 28.67 -10.66 -4.21
N THR A 171 29.26 -10.24 -5.33
CA THR A 171 29.98 -8.97 -5.47
C THR A 171 28.99 -7.87 -5.83
N ALA A 172 28.98 -6.78 -5.06
CA ALA A 172 28.11 -5.64 -5.25
C ALA A 172 28.77 -4.56 -6.14
N PHE A 173 28.00 -4.02 -7.08
CA PHE A 173 28.40 -2.99 -8.03
C PHE A 173 27.45 -1.79 -7.91
N GLN A 174 27.96 -0.67 -7.41
CA GLN A 174 27.18 0.56 -7.24
C GLN A 174 27.04 1.32 -8.56
N MET A 175 25.80 1.59 -8.97
CA MET A 175 25.50 2.18 -10.28
C MET A 175 25.84 3.69 -10.35
N ASN A 176 26.01 4.35 -9.21
CA ASN A 176 26.36 5.79 -9.12
C ASN A 176 27.86 6.09 -9.25
N GLY A 177 28.69 5.11 -9.61
CA GLY A 177 30.13 5.34 -9.80
C GLY A 177 30.82 4.33 -10.71
N GLN A 178 30.41 3.07 -10.69
CA GLN A 178 31.01 2.04 -11.52
C GLN A 178 30.30 1.94 -12.88
N LYS A 179 31.06 2.24 -13.94
CA LYS A 179 30.52 2.26 -15.31
C LYS A 179 30.69 0.95 -16.07
N THR A 180 31.49 0.02 -15.53
CA THR A 180 31.83 -1.23 -16.22
C THR A 180 31.61 -2.43 -15.32
N VAL A 181 30.89 -3.42 -15.84
CA VAL A 181 30.63 -4.72 -15.22
C VAL A 181 30.92 -5.85 -16.20
N ARG A 182 31.06 -7.09 -15.74
CA ARG A 182 31.22 -8.25 -16.63
C ARG A 182 29.87 -8.67 -17.20
N GLN A 183 29.87 -9.32 -18.36
CA GLN A 183 28.67 -10.03 -18.81
C GLN A 183 28.23 -11.10 -17.80
N GLY A 184 26.92 -11.32 -17.70
CA GLY A 184 26.37 -12.34 -16.81
C GLY A 184 25.04 -11.94 -16.19
N SER A 185 24.65 -12.68 -15.16
CA SER A 185 23.41 -12.41 -14.45
C SER A 185 23.62 -11.68 -13.13
N TYR A 186 22.71 -10.76 -12.86
CA TYR A 186 22.77 -9.86 -11.73
C TYR A 186 21.42 -9.76 -11.04
N GLU A 187 21.43 -9.71 -9.72
CA GLU A 187 20.29 -9.26 -8.94
C GLU A 187 20.33 -7.73 -8.84
N LEU A 188 19.21 -7.08 -9.15
CA LEU A 188 19.08 -5.63 -9.06
C LEU A 188 18.38 -5.25 -7.77
N TYR A 189 18.93 -4.26 -7.07
CA TYR A 189 18.34 -3.66 -5.88
C TYR A 189 18.40 -2.13 -5.95
N ALA A 190 17.49 -1.48 -5.23
CA ALA A 190 17.52 -0.05 -5.01
C ALA A 190 16.82 0.32 -3.70
N ASP A 191 17.26 1.41 -3.07
CA ASP A 191 16.49 2.11 -2.05
C ASP A 191 15.42 2.95 -2.76
N ILE A 192 14.16 2.56 -2.60
CA ILE A 192 13.02 3.25 -3.21
C ILE A 192 12.01 3.55 -2.12
N SER A 193 11.71 4.83 -1.97
CA SER A 193 10.79 5.33 -0.96
C SER A 193 9.90 6.43 -1.52
N ASP A 194 8.72 6.54 -0.93
CA ASP A 194 7.76 7.60 -1.18
C ASP A 194 7.58 8.46 0.07
N THR A 195 7.16 9.72 -0.09
CA THR A 195 6.91 10.60 1.05
C THR A 195 5.88 11.68 0.71
N ALA A 196 4.87 11.83 1.57
CA ALA A 196 3.80 12.81 1.37
C ALA A 196 4.17 14.23 1.85
N SER A 197 5.32 14.41 2.52
CA SER A 197 5.79 15.72 2.97
C SER A 197 7.31 15.73 3.11
N GLN A 198 7.95 16.88 2.86
CA GLN A 198 9.40 16.99 3.00
C GLN A 198 9.84 16.69 4.44
N GLY A 199 10.71 15.70 4.62
CA GLY A 199 11.18 15.25 5.93
C GLY A 199 10.17 14.42 6.72
N GLY A 200 9.05 14.04 6.10
CA GLY A 200 8.06 13.14 6.68
C GLY A 200 8.53 11.69 6.71
N LEU A 201 7.58 10.80 7.03
CA LEU A 201 7.81 9.35 7.01
C LEU A 201 8.12 8.88 5.58
N SER A 202 8.88 7.79 5.52
CA SER A 202 9.19 7.06 4.30
C SER A 202 8.21 5.89 4.15
N PHE A 203 7.58 5.83 2.99
CA PHE A 203 6.59 4.81 2.64
C PHE A 203 7.05 3.99 1.44
N SER A 204 6.40 2.84 1.24
CA SER A 204 6.61 2.07 0.00
C SER A 204 5.95 2.80 -1.19
N PRO A 205 6.57 2.76 -2.39
CA PRO A 205 5.94 3.30 -3.58
C PRO A 205 4.70 2.49 -3.94
N PHE A 206 3.84 3.06 -4.79
CA PHE A 206 2.65 2.36 -5.27
C PHE A 206 2.95 1.39 -6.41
N ARG A 207 3.90 1.73 -7.29
CA ARG A 207 4.33 0.84 -8.38
C ARG A 207 5.78 1.10 -8.76
N ILE A 208 6.51 0.02 -9.01
CA ILE A 208 7.88 0.07 -9.56
C ILE A 208 7.91 -0.66 -10.89
N THR A 209 8.52 -0.05 -11.91
CA THR A 209 8.74 -0.69 -13.22
C THR A 209 10.20 -0.63 -13.61
N ILE A 210 10.72 -1.74 -14.12
CA ILE A 210 12.12 -1.88 -14.52
C ILE A 210 12.19 -2.25 -16.00
N PHE A 211 12.97 -1.47 -16.75
CA PHE A 211 13.29 -1.76 -18.14
C PHE A 211 14.79 -2.02 -18.29
N VAL A 212 15.13 -3.00 -19.13
CA VAL A 212 16.51 -3.23 -19.59
C VAL A 212 16.51 -3.14 -21.11
N ASN A 213 17.31 -2.24 -21.65
CA ASN A 213 17.41 -1.97 -23.10
C ASN A 213 16.04 -1.72 -23.75
N GLY A 214 15.18 -0.96 -23.06
CA GLY A 214 13.83 -0.62 -23.52
C GLY A 214 12.77 -1.72 -23.34
N THR A 215 13.14 -2.92 -22.88
CA THR A 215 12.20 -4.01 -22.60
C THR A 215 11.77 -3.97 -21.13
N ASN A 216 10.46 -3.96 -20.85
CA ASN A 216 9.96 -4.12 -19.49
C ASN A 216 10.26 -5.54 -19.02
N ILE A 217 11.14 -5.65 -18.03
CA ILE A 217 11.52 -6.95 -17.45
C ILE A 217 10.77 -7.24 -16.16
N ARG A 218 10.18 -6.21 -15.53
CA ARG A 218 9.49 -6.33 -14.26
C ARG A 218 8.57 -5.14 -13.96
N THR A 219 7.42 -5.45 -13.39
CA THR A 219 6.57 -4.52 -12.66
C THR A 219 6.30 -5.09 -11.27
N ILE A 220 6.44 -4.26 -10.23
CA ILE A 220 6.17 -4.57 -8.82
C ILE A 220 4.93 -3.77 -8.40
N PRO A 221 3.76 -4.44 -8.27
CA PRO A 221 2.47 -3.80 -8.04
C PRO A 221 2.08 -3.77 -6.54
N PHE A 222 1.90 -2.59 -5.93
CA PHE A 222 1.39 -2.44 -4.55
C PHE A 222 -0.13 -2.20 -4.51
N GLU A 223 -0.88 -2.81 -5.42
CA GLU A 223 -2.33 -2.68 -5.53
C GLU A 223 -3.09 -3.71 -4.69
N THR A 224 -2.58 -4.94 -4.62
CA THR A 224 -3.23 -6.05 -3.91
C THR A 224 -2.17 -6.95 -3.28
N ILE A 225 -2.54 -7.62 -2.19
CA ILE A 225 -1.76 -8.69 -1.57
C ILE A 225 -2.62 -9.95 -1.64
N ALA A 226 -2.13 -10.98 -2.34
CA ALA A 226 -2.77 -12.29 -2.41
C ALA A 226 -2.12 -13.22 -1.39
N GLU A 227 -2.94 -13.95 -0.63
CA GLU A 227 -2.46 -14.99 0.27
C GLU A 227 -2.56 -16.36 -0.41
N LYS A 228 -1.44 -17.07 -0.50
CA LYS A 228 -1.38 -18.40 -1.09
C LYS A 228 -0.36 -19.27 -0.35
N ASP A 229 -0.78 -20.46 0.07
CA ASP A 229 0.07 -21.46 0.71
C ASP A 229 0.84 -20.94 1.95
N GLY A 230 0.28 -19.93 2.64
CA GLY A 230 0.88 -19.30 3.82
C GLY A 230 1.80 -18.11 3.52
N ASP A 231 2.07 -17.83 2.25
CA ASP A 231 2.86 -16.68 1.81
C ASP A 231 1.96 -15.54 1.30
N SER A 232 2.44 -14.31 1.45
CA SER A 232 1.81 -13.10 0.91
C SER A 232 2.53 -12.63 -0.35
N TYR A 233 1.79 -12.41 -1.43
CA TYR A 233 2.31 -12.01 -2.74
C TYR A 233 1.77 -10.67 -3.17
N LEU A 234 2.62 -9.79 -3.70
CA LEU A 234 2.18 -8.55 -4.34
C LEU A 234 1.51 -8.85 -5.68
N GLY A 235 0.20 -8.61 -5.75
CA GLY A 235 -0.64 -8.93 -6.90
C GLY A 235 -0.51 -10.37 -7.36
N ASN A 236 -0.50 -10.59 -8.67
CA ASN A 236 -0.26 -11.91 -9.27
C ASN A 236 1.23 -12.09 -9.66
N THR A 237 2.14 -11.61 -8.81
CA THR A 237 3.60 -11.69 -9.05
C THR A 237 4.26 -12.72 -8.14
N ALA A 238 5.56 -12.95 -8.34
CA ALA A 238 6.36 -13.79 -7.47
C ALA A 238 6.97 -13.04 -6.27
N PHE A 239 6.64 -11.75 -6.06
CA PHE A 239 7.20 -10.96 -4.96
C PHE A 239 6.48 -11.23 -3.66
N THR A 240 7.14 -12.00 -2.80
CA THR A 240 6.81 -12.10 -1.38
C THR A 240 7.50 -11.00 -0.57
N ASP A 241 7.03 -10.76 0.64
CA ASP A 241 7.69 -9.87 1.61
C ASP A 241 9.14 -10.29 1.85
N THR A 242 9.37 -11.59 1.97
CA THR A 242 10.66 -12.19 2.20
C THR A 242 11.61 -11.97 1.04
N LEU A 243 11.10 -11.98 -0.19
CA LEU A 243 11.90 -11.74 -1.40
C LEU A 243 12.16 -10.24 -1.60
N LEU A 244 11.13 -9.41 -1.49
CA LEU A 244 11.20 -7.97 -1.74
C LEU A 244 12.10 -7.27 -0.73
N TYR A 245 11.95 -7.60 0.56
CA TYR A 245 12.67 -7.00 1.69
C TYR A 245 13.80 -7.90 2.23
N ARG A 246 14.39 -8.76 1.38
CA ARG A 246 15.48 -9.65 1.82
C ARG A 246 16.75 -8.92 2.24
N ARG A 247 16.98 -7.70 1.75
CA ARG A 247 18.07 -6.81 2.16
C ARG A 247 17.47 -5.63 2.92
N LYS A 248 18.18 -5.22 3.97
CA LYS A 248 17.79 -4.04 4.74
C LYS A 248 17.92 -2.79 3.87
N ASP A 249 16.93 -1.91 3.95
CA ASP A 249 16.92 -0.59 3.29
C ASP A 249 16.92 -0.61 1.74
N GLU A 250 16.87 -1.79 1.11
CA GLU A 250 16.90 -1.95 -0.34
C GLU A 250 15.85 -2.97 -0.79
N LEU A 251 15.06 -2.60 -1.81
CA LEU A 251 14.10 -3.49 -2.44
C LEU A 251 14.80 -4.36 -3.48
N TYR A 252 14.48 -5.65 -3.50
CA TYR A 252 14.83 -6.51 -4.63
C TYR A 252 13.95 -6.22 -5.83
N LEU A 253 14.55 -5.87 -6.97
CA LEU A 253 13.83 -5.48 -8.19
C LEU A 253 13.78 -6.57 -9.26
N GLY A 254 14.49 -7.69 -9.05
CA GLY A 254 14.52 -8.81 -9.98
C GLY A 254 15.94 -9.19 -10.44
N LYS A 255 16.01 -10.33 -11.13
CA LYS A 255 17.23 -10.81 -11.79
C LYS A 255 17.27 -10.29 -13.23
N ILE A 256 18.40 -9.75 -13.65
CA ILE A 256 18.65 -9.24 -14.99
C ILE A 256 19.80 -10.00 -15.65
N ILE A 257 19.83 -10.02 -16.98
CA ILE A 257 20.93 -10.60 -17.77
C ILE A 257 21.55 -9.46 -18.55
N LEU A 258 22.86 -9.27 -18.37
CA LEU A 258 23.65 -8.26 -19.04
C LEU A 258 24.52 -8.92 -20.09
N ASN A 259 24.26 -8.57 -21.35
CA ASN A 259 25.06 -9.01 -22.49
C ASN A 259 26.17 -7.99 -22.77
N ARG A 260 27.27 -8.47 -23.36
CA ARG A 260 28.41 -7.64 -23.75
C ARG A 260 27.98 -6.44 -24.59
N GLY A 261 28.56 -5.27 -24.30
CA GLY A 261 28.23 -4.00 -24.93
C GLY A 261 27.58 -3.02 -23.98
N LYS A 262 26.95 -1.98 -24.53
CA LYS A 262 26.24 -0.98 -23.74
C LYS A 262 24.87 -1.51 -23.32
N SER A 263 24.56 -1.44 -22.03
CA SER A 263 23.23 -1.76 -21.49
C SER A 263 22.65 -0.58 -20.72
N ASP A 264 21.39 -0.27 -20.97
CA ASP A 264 20.62 0.76 -20.29
C ASP A 264 19.59 0.13 -19.36
N ILE A 265 19.65 0.47 -18.08
CA ILE A 265 18.69 0.06 -17.05
C ILE A 265 17.87 1.30 -16.67
N LEU A 266 16.55 1.22 -16.75
CA LEU A 266 15.63 2.29 -16.34
C LEU A 266 14.75 1.77 -15.22
N ILE A 267 14.75 2.47 -14.09
CA ILE A 267 13.86 2.21 -12.96
C ILE A 267 12.90 3.38 -12.85
N THR A 268 11.60 3.08 -12.83
CA THR A 268 10.55 4.07 -12.61
C THR A 268 9.76 3.70 -11.37
N ALA A 269 9.64 4.62 -10.42
CA ALA A 269 8.81 4.49 -9.24
C ALA A 269 7.67 5.51 -9.32
N ARG A 270 6.46 5.08 -8.93
CA ARG A 270 5.24 5.87 -8.95
C ARG A 270 4.54 5.78 -7.61
N ASP A 271 3.99 6.89 -7.13
CA ASP A 271 3.09 6.94 -5.96
C ASP A 271 1.63 6.64 -6.33
N ILE A 272 0.73 6.71 -5.35
CA ILE A 272 -0.71 6.49 -5.59
C ILE A 272 -1.36 7.64 -6.35
N THR A 273 -0.84 8.86 -6.23
CA THR A 273 -1.44 10.07 -6.82
C THR A 273 -1.03 10.32 -8.27
N GLY A 274 -0.02 9.59 -8.77
CA GLY A 274 0.50 9.72 -10.12
C GLY A 274 1.84 10.44 -10.24
N ASN A 275 2.47 10.86 -9.14
CA ASN A 275 3.82 11.41 -9.19
C ASN A 275 4.81 10.28 -9.51
N GLU A 276 5.71 10.56 -10.46
CA GLU A 276 6.65 9.57 -10.98
C GLU A 276 8.09 10.07 -10.89
N LYS A 277 9.00 9.17 -10.55
CA LYS A 277 10.44 9.36 -10.63
C LYS A 277 11.04 8.26 -11.50
N SER A 278 11.87 8.67 -12.45
CA SER A 278 12.62 7.75 -13.32
C SER A 278 14.10 8.01 -13.21
N GLU A 279 14.88 6.94 -13.05
CA GLU A 279 16.35 6.96 -13.02
C GLU A 279 16.89 6.00 -14.08
N ARG A 280 17.78 6.50 -14.94
CA ARG A 280 18.41 5.72 -16.01
C ARG A 280 19.90 5.56 -15.75
N PHE A 281 20.34 4.31 -15.79
CA PHE A 281 21.73 3.92 -15.61
C PHE A 281 22.24 3.24 -16.88
N THR A 282 23.29 3.81 -17.44
CA THR A 282 23.99 3.26 -18.59
C THR A 282 25.28 2.60 -18.12
N ILE A 283 25.46 1.32 -18.44
CA ILE A 283 26.65 0.55 -18.09
C ILE A 283 27.29 -0.06 -19.33
N GLN A 284 28.62 -0.12 -19.30
CA GLN A 284 29.41 -0.89 -20.24
C GLN A 284 29.57 -2.32 -19.68
N VAL A 285 29.30 -3.31 -20.51
CA VAL A 285 29.38 -4.72 -20.15
C VAL A 285 30.52 -5.35 -20.95
N ASP A 286 31.50 -5.91 -20.25
CA ASP A 286 32.70 -6.52 -20.84
C ASP A 286 32.58 -8.03 -21.09
#